data_AF-A0A1Y5SIM9-F1
#
_entry.id   AF-A0A1Y5SIM9-F1
#
_cell.length_a   1.000
_cell.length_b   1.000
_cell.length_c   1.000
_cell.angle_alpha   90.00
_cell.angle_beta   90.00
_cell.angle_gamma   90.00
#
_symmetry.space_group_name_H-M   'P 1'
#
loop_
_entity.id
_entity.type
_entity.pdbx_description
1 polymer ?
#
loop_
_entity_poly.entity_id
_entity_poly.type
_entity_poly.pdbx_seq_one_letter_code
_entity_poly.pdbx_strand_id
1 'polypeptide(L)'
;MSAAEDLRAIQTLPVFASDAFVVESGVAEGDGLSFADELVMDDIYGLRPDATRLRLTMALGVDQASFRVAEGSEAGRPGNIVHLDCCLTFMLPDGSTYEALVLVEVEEETAAGIYMLPLATLQPKTDYRLVGIDRKTATTRFAEVACVSFTRGTHITMANGEQRLIEDLAIGDRVLTRDDGPQEIRWIGQNTLRAVGAFAPVIIKRGTLHNENDLVVSPDHRIFVYQRRDRLGAGRAEVLVKVRHLLNGDTVYQKDGGFVDYFQLLFDDHQIIYAEGIAAESLLIDQRTRAALPADVRSRMRQVDQAHAHRPHLDYEVRESLLSKPDAVDLLRRASSN
;
A
#
# COMPACT_ATOMS: atom_id res chain seq x y z
N MET A 1 -32.39 -10.38 9.05
CA MET A 1 -31.12 -11.11 8.96
C MET A 1 -30.60 -10.97 7.54
N SER A 2 -29.87 -9.88 7.28
CA SER A 2 -29.17 -9.68 6.01
C SER A 2 -28.02 -10.68 5.95
N ALA A 3 -27.88 -11.40 4.85
CA ALA A 3 -26.67 -12.16 4.59
C ALA A 3 -25.50 -11.17 4.65
N ALA A 4 -24.53 -11.41 5.54
CA ALA A 4 -23.26 -10.71 5.50
C ALA A 4 -22.59 -11.11 4.19
N GLU A 5 -22.64 -10.21 3.20
CA GLU A 5 -21.90 -10.39 1.96
C GLU A 5 -20.41 -10.32 2.33
N ASP A 6 -19.69 -11.43 2.11
CA ASP A 6 -18.27 -11.57 2.40
C ASP A 6 -17.46 -10.70 1.42
N LEU A 7 -17.45 -9.38 1.68
CA LEU A 7 -16.71 -8.40 0.90
C LEU A 7 -15.22 -8.64 1.12
N ARG A 8 -14.54 -9.09 0.07
CA ARG A 8 -13.12 -9.43 0.12
C ARG A 8 -12.28 -8.20 0.50
N ALA A 9 -11.55 -8.31 1.62
CA ALA A 9 -10.59 -7.29 2.04
C ALA A 9 -9.56 -7.01 0.93
N ILE A 10 -9.36 -5.73 0.63
CA ILE A 10 -8.43 -5.25 -0.42
C ILE A 10 -7.20 -4.57 0.17
N GLN A 11 -7.34 -3.95 1.35
CA GLN A 11 -6.31 -3.10 1.94
C GLN A 11 -6.48 -3.08 3.46
N THR A 12 -5.37 -3.15 4.21
CA THR A 12 -5.37 -2.90 5.66
C THR A 12 -4.43 -1.73 5.93
N LEU A 13 -4.95 -0.72 6.61
CA LEU A 13 -4.28 0.54 6.90
C LEU A 13 -4.02 0.67 8.40
N PRO A 14 -2.80 1.03 8.82
CA PRO A 14 -2.51 1.36 10.20
C PRO A 14 -2.93 2.82 10.46
N VAL A 15 -4.08 3.01 11.09
CA VAL A 15 -4.68 4.34 11.33
C VAL A 15 -4.68 4.71 12.80
N PHE A 16 -4.81 5.99 13.10
CA PHE A 16 -5.17 6.51 14.41
C PHE A 16 -6.66 6.90 14.41
N ALA A 17 -7.34 6.70 15.52
CA ALA A 17 -8.69 7.26 15.71
C ALA A 17 -8.62 8.78 15.92
N SER A 18 -9.72 9.47 15.67
CA SER A 18 -9.87 10.93 15.87
C SER A 18 -9.32 11.43 17.20
N ASP A 19 -9.64 10.74 18.30
CA ASP A 19 -9.29 11.14 19.66
C ASP A 19 -7.83 10.85 20.05
N ALA A 20 -7.08 10.15 19.20
CA ALA A 20 -5.66 9.90 19.41
C ALA A 20 -4.78 11.11 19.00
N PHE A 21 -5.30 11.98 18.14
CA PHE A 21 -4.59 13.15 17.62
C PHE A 21 -5.48 14.39 17.80
N VAL A 22 -5.17 15.19 18.82
CA VAL A 22 -6.06 16.22 19.36
C VAL A 22 -5.44 17.61 19.24
N VAL A 23 -6.27 18.64 19.17
CA VAL A 23 -5.81 20.03 19.22
C VAL A 23 -5.33 20.35 20.63
N GLU A 24 -4.04 20.59 20.80
CA GLU A 24 -3.42 20.99 22.06
C GLU A 24 -3.46 22.51 22.26
N SER A 25 -3.53 23.27 21.17
CA SER A 25 -3.60 24.73 21.20
C SER A 25 -4.21 25.25 19.90
N GLY A 26 -5.25 26.08 19.99
CA GLY A 26 -5.95 26.57 18.81
C GLY A 26 -7.39 26.98 19.09
N VAL A 27 -8.18 27.11 18.02
CA VAL A 27 -9.60 27.44 18.07
C VAL A 27 -10.42 26.23 18.55
N ALA A 28 -10.10 25.03 18.09
CA ALA A 28 -10.78 23.79 18.46
C ALA A 28 -10.06 23.05 19.60
N GLU A 29 -9.48 23.78 20.56
CA GLU A 29 -8.70 23.19 21.66
C GLU A 29 -9.45 22.07 22.40
N GLY A 30 -8.82 20.90 22.48
CA GLY A 30 -9.38 19.70 23.10
C GLY A 30 -10.12 18.76 22.14
N ASP A 31 -10.49 19.23 20.94
CA ASP A 31 -11.17 18.41 19.94
C ASP A 31 -10.20 17.43 19.27
N GLY A 32 -10.74 16.28 18.86
CA GLY A 32 -10.01 15.31 18.05
C GLY A 32 -9.95 15.72 16.58
N LEU A 33 -9.10 15.04 15.81
CA LEU A 33 -9.04 15.26 14.37
C LEU A 33 -10.39 14.98 13.71
N SER A 34 -10.90 15.90 12.91
CA SER A 34 -12.15 15.75 12.17
C SER A 34 -11.97 15.72 10.64
N PHE A 35 -13.08 15.75 9.90
CA PHE A 35 -13.12 15.89 8.45
C PHE A 35 -12.97 17.36 8.02
N ALA A 36 -12.67 17.58 6.74
CA ALA A 36 -12.17 18.85 6.21
C ALA A 36 -13.01 20.10 6.50
N ASP A 37 -14.33 20.00 6.63
CA ASP A 37 -15.19 21.17 6.92
C ASP A 37 -15.16 21.60 8.39
N GLU A 38 -14.73 20.72 9.30
CA GLU A 38 -14.65 21.01 10.73
C GLU A 38 -13.22 21.34 11.20
N LEU A 39 -12.22 21.11 10.35
CA LEU A 39 -10.83 21.40 10.67
C LEU A 39 -10.55 22.91 10.61
N VAL A 40 -9.83 23.41 11.60
CA VAL A 40 -9.41 24.82 11.66
C VAL A 40 -7.93 24.95 11.34
N MET A 41 -7.61 25.82 10.39
CA MET A 41 -6.23 26.15 10.01
C MET A 41 -5.48 26.79 11.19
N ASP A 42 -4.17 26.57 11.24
CA ASP A 42 -3.26 27.03 12.29
C ASP A 42 -3.43 26.40 13.69
N ASP A 43 -4.45 25.55 13.88
CA ASP A 43 -4.56 24.71 15.08
C ASP A 43 -3.35 23.79 15.20
N ILE A 44 -2.86 23.64 16.43
CA ILE A 44 -1.70 22.82 16.77
C ILE A 44 -2.20 21.52 17.39
N TYR A 45 -1.92 20.43 16.70
CA TYR A 45 -2.28 19.08 17.12
C TYR A 45 -1.11 18.39 17.83
N GLY A 46 -1.44 17.46 18.71
CA GLY A 46 -0.50 16.57 19.37
C GLY A 46 -1.02 15.13 19.39
N LEU A 47 -0.09 14.18 19.30
CA LEU A 47 -0.39 12.76 19.46
C LEU A 47 -0.45 12.42 20.95
N ARG A 48 -1.57 11.81 21.38
CA ARG A 48 -1.72 11.36 22.76
C ARG A 48 -0.65 10.31 23.12
N PRO A 49 -0.13 10.32 24.36
CA PRO A 49 0.94 9.40 24.77
C PRO A 49 0.57 7.91 24.70
N ASP A 50 -0.71 7.59 24.86
CA ASP A 50 -1.29 6.25 24.84
C ASP A 50 -1.92 5.87 23.49
N ALA A 51 -1.75 6.73 22.47
CA ALA A 51 -2.27 6.49 21.13
C ALA A 51 -1.69 5.20 20.52
N THR A 52 -2.58 4.26 20.20
CA THR A 52 -2.24 3.03 19.48
C THR A 52 -2.74 3.09 18.04
N ARG A 53 -1.98 2.51 17.12
CA ARG A 53 -2.44 2.33 15.74
C ARG A 53 -3.44 1.18 15.66
N LEU A 54 -4.59 1.44 15.08
CA LEU A 54 -5.65 0.46 14.81
C LEU A 54 -5.51 -0.06 13.37
N ARG A 55 -5.92 -1.31 13.13
CA ARG A 55 -6.01 -1.87 11.77
C ARG A 55 -7.39 -1.61 11.18
N LEU A 56 -7.49 -0.59 10.32
CA LEU A 56 -8.66 -0.39 9.47
C LEU A 56 -8.51 -1.25 8.21
N THR A 57 -9.32 -2.31 8.11
CA THR A 57 -9.36 -3.15 6.91
C THR A 57 -10.51 -2.74 6.03
N MET A 58 -10.21 -2.47 4.77
CA MET A 58 -11.16 -2.00 3.77
C MET A 58 -11.41 -3.09 2.72
N ALA A 59 -12.63 -3.11 2.19
CA ALA A 59 -13.07 -3.90 1.05
C ALA A 59 -13.67 -2.97 -0.03
N LEU A 60 -13.84 -3.47 -1.25
CA LEU A 60 -14.66 -2.77 -2.25
C LEU A 60 -16.13 -3.09 -2.02
N GLY A 61 -16.98 -2.07 -2.09
CA GLY A 61 -18.42 -2.26 -2.15
C GLY A 61 -18.85 -3.03 -3.41
N VAL A 62 -20.10 -3.49 -3.41
CA VAL A 62 -20.70 -4.21 -4.56
C VAL A 62 -20.68 -3.37 -5.84
N ASP A 63 -20.73 -2.05 -5.71
CA ASP A 63 -20.59 -1.08 -6.80
C ASP A 63 -19.17 -1.00 -7.40
N GLN A 64 -18.19 -1.67 -6.78
CA GLN A 64 -16.76 -1.62 -7.08
C GLN A 64 -16.17 -0.19 -7.10
N ALA A 65 -16.89 0.77 -6.52
CA ALA A 65 -16.56 2.19 -6.58
C ALA A 65 -16.35 2.78 -5.18
N SER A 66 -17.12 2.30 -4.20
CA SER A 66 -17.01 2.72 -2.80
C SER A 66 -16.08 1.79 -2.02
N PHE A 67 -15.35 2.37 -1.08
CA PHE A 67 -14.67 1.57 -0.07
C PHE A 67 -15.61 1.32 1.10
N ARG A 68 -15.52 0.13 1.68
CA ARG A 68 -16.27 -0.24 2.88
C ARG A 68 -15.35 -0.85 3.92
N VAL A 69 -15.73 -0.76 5.19
CA VAL A 69 -15.05 -1.50 6.26
C VAL A 69 -15.27 -3.00 6.04
N ALA A 70 -14.19 -3.78 6.03
CA ALA A 70 -14.25 -5.22 5.85
C ALA A 70 -14.54 -5.95 7.17
N GLU A 71 -15.06 -7.17 7.06
CA GLU A 71 -15.17 -8.08 8.20
C GLU A 71 -13.81 -8.35 8.85
N GLY A 72 -13.79 -8.36 10.19
CA GLY A 72 -12.56 -8.55 10.97
C GLY A 72 -11.63 -7.33 11.07
N SER A 73 -12.06 -6.16 10.58
CA SER A 73 -11.38 -4.89 10.87
C SER A 73 -11.36 -4.60 12.38
N GLU A 74 -10.25 -4.04 12.88
CA GLU A 74 -10.13 -3.60 14.28
C GLU A 74 -10.79 -2.24 14.49
N ALA A 75 -10.82 -1.40 13.45
CA ALA A 75 -11.47 -0.11 13.43
C ALA A 75 -12.68 -0.09 12.49
N GLY A 76 -13.72 0.65 12.89
CA GLY A 76 -14.96 0.83 12.15
C GLY A 76 -15.92 -0.35 12.19
N ARG A 77 -17.13 -0.14 11.67
CA ARG A 77 -18.19 -1.16 11.62
C ARG A 77 -18.22 -1.82 10.23
N PRO A 78 -18.09 -3.16 10.14
CA PRO A 78 -18.16 -3.86 8.86
C PRO A 78 -19.38 -3.45 8.02
N GLY A 79 -19.14 -3.19 6.73
CA GLY A 79 -20.16 -2.76 5.77
C GLY A 79 -20.33 -1.24 5.66
N ASN A 80 -19.90 -0.44 6.64
CA ASN A 80 -19.98 1.02 6.53
C ASN A 80 -19.08 1.56 5.42
N ILE A 81 -19.50 2.66 4.78
CA ILE A 81 -18.75 3.28 3.69
C ILE A 81 -17.58 4.06 4.28
N VAL A 82 -16.42 4.01 3.63
CA VAL A 82 -15.23 4.79 4.00
C VAL A 82 -14.92 5.78 2.88
N HIS A 83 -14.96 7.06 3.18
CA HIS A 83 -14.59 8.15 2.28
C HIS A 83 -13.16 8.61 2.55
N LEU A 84 -12.39 8.80 1.48
CA LEU A 84 -11.13 9.53 1.52
C LEU A 84 -11.46 11.03 1.50
N ASP A 85 -11.48 11.67 2.65
CA ASP A 85 -12.00 13.03 2.78
C ASP A 85 -10.97 14.10 2.36
N CYS A 86 -9.79 14.08 2.98
CA CYS A 86 -8.74 15.05 2.68
C CYS A 86 -7.32 14.55 2.97
N CYS A 87 -6.34 15.20 2.35
CA CYS A 87 -4.94 15.15 2.72
C CYS A 87 -4.61 16.40 3.53
N LEU A 88 -4.10 16.21 4.73
CA LEU A 88 -3.67 17.27 5.63
C LEU A 88 -2.16 17.47 5.50
N THR A 89 -1.75 18.72 5.63
CA THR A 89 -0.33 19.10 5.75
C THR A 89 -0.11 19.79 7.08
N PHE A 90 0.74 19.20 7.90
CA PHE A 90 1.18 19.74 9.18
C PHE A 90 2.61 20.27 9.06
N MET A 91 2.90 21.38 9.73
CA MET A 91 4.23 21.94 9.88
C MET A 91 4.75 21.66 11.29
N LEU A 92 5.93 21.07 11.38
CA LEU A 92 6.64 20.81 12.63
C LEU A 92 7.43 22.06 13.07
N PRO A 93 7.87 22.14 14.34
CA PRO A 93 8.64 23.27 14.84
C PRO A 93 9.98 23.51 14.13
N ASP A 94 10.54 22.46 13.51
CA ASP A 94 11.77 22.53 12.71
C ASP A 94 11.54 23.03 11.27
N GLY A 95 10.29 23.36 10.92
CA GLY A 95 9.88 23.82 9.59
C GLY A 95 9.67 22.70 8.57
N SER A 96 9.88 21.43 8.94
CA SER A 96 9.56 20.30 8.08
C SER A 96 8.04 20.10 7.99
N THR A 97 7.60 19.50 6.88
CA THR A 97 6.18 19.18 6.66
C THR A 97 5.90 17.70 6.80
N TYR A 98 4.67 17.43 7.23
CA TYR A 98 4.14 16.10 7.49
C TYR A 98 2.76 15.98 6.85
N GLU A 99 2.50 14.90 6.13
CA GLU A 99 1.21 14.67 5.49
C GLU A 99 0.45 13.53 6.19
N ALA A 100 -0.88 13.65 6.23
CA ALA A 100 -1.78 12.61 6.71
C ALA A 100 -3.03 12.54 5.85
N LEU A 101 -3.62 11.35 5.72
CA LEU A 101 -4.93 11.19 5.08
C LEU A 101 -6.01 11.04 6.13
N VAL A 102 -7.12 11.76 5.95
CA VAL A 102 -8.34 11.58 6.74
C VAL A 102 -9.30 10.66 6.02
N LEU A 103 -9.68 9.58 6.69
CA LEU A 103 -10.69 8.64 6.26
C LEU A 103 -11.92 8.79 7.14
N VAL A 104 -13.09 8.98 6.53
CA VAL A 104 -14.35 9.17 7.22
C VAL A 104 -15.23 7.96 6.96
N GLU A 105 -15.56 7.23 8.02
CA GLU A 105 -16.58 6.20 8.00
C GLU A 105 -17.97 6.84 8.10
N VAL A 106 -18.87 6.45 7.21
CA VAL A 106 -20.22 7.00 7.10
C VAL A 106 -21.26 5.91 7.32
N GLU A 107 -22.20 6.20 8.22
CA GLU A 107 -23.41 5.42 8.51
C GLU A 107 -24.62 6.35 8.36
N GLU A 108 -25.59 5.96 7.53
CA GLU A 108 -26.83 6.75 7.31
C GLU A 108 -26.58 8.24 7.02
N GLU A 109 -25.59 8.55 6.16
CA GLU A 109 -25.18 9.92 5.78
C GLU A 109 -24.50 10.75 6.88
N THR A 110 -24.21 10.14 8.03
CA THR A 110 -23.49 10.79 9.15
C THR A 110 -22.09 10.20 9.32
N ALA A 111 -21.14 11.04 9.76
CA ALA A 111 -19.82 10.55 10.13
C ALA A 111 -19.92 9.67 11.38
N ALA A 112 -19.71 8.37 11.21
CA ALA A 112 -19.73 7.38 12.27
C ALA A 112 -18.34 7.16 12.91
N GLY A 113 -17.28 7.44 12.16
CA GLY A 113 -15.90 7.33 12.62
C GLY A 113 -14.96 8.17 11.77
N ILE A 114 -13.92 8.71 12.39
CA ILE A 114 -12.88 9.48 11.70
C ILE A 114 -11.53 8.86 12.05
N TYR A 115 -10.77 8.57 11.01
CA TYR A 115 -9.49 7.89 11.10
C TYR A 115 -8.43 8.67 10.35
N MET A 116 -7.23 8.69 10.91
CA MET A 116 -6.07 9.32 10.32
C MET A 116 -5.07 8.25 9.89
N LEU A 117 -4.74 8.20 8.60
CA LEU A 117 -3.63 7.42 8.09
C LEU A 117 -2.38 8.32 8.05
N PRO A 118 -1.41 8.11 8.95
CA PRO A 118 -0.15 8.84 8.95
C PRO A 118 0.71 8.47 7.73
N LEU A 119 1.16 9.45 6.93
CA LEU A 119 2.08 9.20 5.80
C LEU A 119 3.57 9.26 6.20
N ALA A 120 3.84 9.62 7.46
CA ALA A 120 5.15 9.51 8.09
C ALA A 120 4.99 9.14 9.59
N THR A 121 6.09 8.92 10.30
CA THR A 121 6.07 8.53 11.71
C THR A 121 5.74 9.73 12.59
N LEU A 122 4.63 9.66 13.31
CA LEU A 122 4.30 10.62 14.36
C LEU A 122 5.16 10.39 15.60
N GLN A 123 5.54 11.49 16.24
CA GLN A 123 6.34 11.52 17.45
C GLN A 123 5.47 12.06 18.60
N PRO A 124 5.38 11.36 19.74
CA PRO A 124 4.74 11.90 20.93
C PRO A 124 5.42 13.21 21.36
N LYS A 125 4.66 14.11 22.00
CA LYS A 125 5.15 15.41 22.50
C LYS A 125 5.78 16.28 21.41
N THR A 126 5.26 16.17 20.19
CA THR A 126 5.64 17.01 19.05
C THR A 126 4.42 17.78 18.60
N ASP A 127 4.59 19.08 18.39
CA ASP A 127 3.55 19.98 17.92
C ASP A 127 3.40 19.85 16.40
N TYR A 128 2.16 19.73 15.93
CA TYR A 128 1.82 19.63 14.51
C TYR A 128 0.85 20.73 14.14
N ARG A 129 1.33 21.84 13.58
CA ARG A 129 0.47 22.94 13.14
C ARG A 129 -0.19 22.60 11.81
N LEU A 130 -1.51 22.65 11.72
CA LEU A 130 -2.24 22.43 10.47
C LEU A 130 -2.06 23.62 9.52
N VAL A 131 -1.40 23.39 8.38
CA VAL A 131 -1.09 24.43 7.39
C VAL A 131 -1.66 24.14 5.99
N GLY A 132 -2.36 23.02 5.82
CA GLY A 132 -3.04 22.71 4.55
C GLY A 132 -4.08 21.61 4.68
N ILE A 133 -5.16 21.75 3.92
CA ILE A 133 -6.26 20.77 3.77
C ILE A 133 -6.56 20.65 2.28
N ASP A 134 -6.35 19.48 1.68
CA ASP A 134 -6.60 19.24 0.27
C ASP A 134 -7.44 17.96 0.03
N ARG A 135 -8.71 18.18 -0.33
CA ARG A 135 -9.66 17.10 -0.68
C ARG A 135 -9.32 16.38 -1.98
N LYS A 136 -8.70 17.05 -2.95
CA LYS A 136 -8.40 16.49 -4.27
C LYS A 136 -7.20 15.57 -4.22
N THR A 137 -6.20 15.94 -3.44
CA THR A 137 -4.93 15.20 -3.32
C THR A 137 -5.08 13.91 -2.50
N ALA A 138 -6.12 13.81 -1.66
CA ALA A 138 -6.38 12.64 -0.82
C ALA A 138 -6.42 11.32 -1.59
N THR A 139 -7.16 11.29 -2.72
CA THR A 139 -7.29 10.07 -3.54
C THR A 139 -5.97 9.71 -4.22
N THR A 140 -5.19 10.70 -4.66
CA THR A 140 -3.88 10.48 -5.30
C THR A 140 -2.87 9.93 -4.29
N ARG A 141 -2.76 10.55 -3.11
CA ARG A 141 -1.88 10.07 -2.03
C ARG A 141 -2.25 8.67 -1.55
N PHE A 142 -3.55 8.38 -1.44
CA PHE A 142 -4.01 7.04 -1.11
C PHE A 142 -3.57 6.03 -2.18
N ALA A 143 -3.71 6.39 -3.46
CA ALA A 143 -3.26 5.56 -4.55
C ALA A 143 -1.74 5.32 -4.51
N GLU A 144 -0.93 6.35 -4.20
CA GLU A 144 0.52 6.20 -4.02
C GLU A 144 0.87 5.21 -2.90
N VAL A 145 0.13 5.23 -1.78
CA VAL A 145 0.30 4.24 -0.69
C VAL A 145 -0.10 2.83 -1.14
N ALA A 146 -1.17 2.72 -1.93
CA ALA A 146 -1.68 1.43 -2.41
C ALA A 146 -0.88 0.85 -3.60
N CYS A 147 -0.08 1.66 -4.29
CA CYS A 147 0.70 1.26 -5.44
C CYS A 147 1.88 0.38 -5.05
N VAL A 148 1.99 -0.75 -5.73
CA VAL A 148 3.14 -1.64 -5.65
C VAL A 148 4.28 -1.03 -6.47
N SER A 149 5.43 -0.87 -5.83
CA SER A 149 6.56 -0.15 -6.41
C SER A 149 7.87 -0.85 -6.12
N PHE A 150 8.74 -0.87 -7.12
CA PHE A 150 10.17 -1.21 -6.98
C PHE A 150 10.96 0.07 -6.66
N THR A 151 12.21 -0.04 -6.24
CA THR A 151 13.05 1.15 -6.06
C THR A 151 14.16 1.25 -7.10
N ARG A 152 14.72 2.45 -7.26
CA ARG A 152 15.96 2.68 -8.01
C ARG A 152 17.00 1.61 -7.72
N GLY A 153 17.70 1.15 -8.76
CA GLY A 153 18.74 0.13 -8.67
C GLY A 153 18.23 -1.31 -8.78
N THR A 154 16.90 -1.52 -8.80
CA THR A 154 16.31 -2.86 -8.97
C THR A 154 16.58 -3.36 -10.38
N HIS A 155 17.14 -4.56 -10.52
CA HIS A 155 17.30 -5.25 -11.79
C HIS A 155 16.01 -5.96 -12.19
N ILE A 156 15.55 -5.70 -13.40
CA ILE A 156 14.40 -6.35 -14.04
C ILE A 156 14.91 -7.28 -15.14
N THR A 157 14.38 -8.49 -15.18
CA THR A 157 14.72 -9.47 -16.22
C THR A 157 13.99 -9.15 -17.51
N MET A 158 14.76 -8.80 -18.54
CA MET A 158 14.27 -8.48 -19.87
C MET A 158 13.92 -9.74 -20.66
N ALA A 159 13.20 -9.58 -21.79
CA ALA A 159 12.75 -10.68 -22.66
C ALA A 159 13.87 -11.63 -23.13
N ASN A 160 15.09 -11.11 -23.27
CA ASN A 160 16.29 -11.84 -23.68
C ASN A 160 17.09 -12.45 -22.50
N GLY A 161 16.59 -12.29 -21.26
CA GLY A 161 17.26 -12.72 -20.02
C GLY A 161 18.28 -11.72 -19.46
N GLU A 162 18.52 -10.60 -20.13
CA GLU A 162 19.36 -9.51 -19.63
C GLU A 162 18.77 -8.94 -18.33
N GLN A 163 19.62 -8.66 -17.35
CA GLN A 163 19.24 -7.93 -16.14
C GLN A 163 19.48 -6.44 -16.38
N ARG A 164 18.42 -5.63 -16.41
CA ARG A 164 18.50 -4.19 -16.64
C ARG A 164 17.99 -3.41 -15.44
N LEU A 165 18.66 -2.32 -15.11
CA LEU A 165 18.23 -1.43 -14.04
C LEU A 165 16.86 -0.82 -14.40
N ILE A 166 15.98 -0.75 -13.40
CA ILE A 166 14.62 -0.26 -13.59
C ILE A 166 14.57 1.18 -14.09
N GLU A 167 15.53 2.02 -13.69
CA GLU A 167 15.63 3.41 -14.15
C GLU A 167 16.08 3.56 -15.61
N ASP A 168 16.63 2.51 -16.21
CA ASP A 168 17.08 2.49 -17.60
C ASP A 168 16.02 1.91 -18.55
N LEU A 169 14.86 1.49 -18.01
CA LEU A 169 13.75 0.97 -18.80
C LEU A 169 13.01 2.08 -19.54
N ALA A 170 12.55 1.77 -20.74
CA ALA A 170 11.71 2.64 -21.55
C ALA A 170 10.35 2.01 -21.85
N ILE A 171 9.34 2.86 -22.06
CA ILE A 171 8.04 2.41 -22.60
C ILE A 171 8.28 1.70 -23.94
N GLY A 172 7.68 0.52 -24.11
CA GLY A 172 7.88 -0.35 -25.26
C GLY A 172 8.96 -1.42 -25.07
N ASP A 173 9.80 -1.32 -24.03
CA ASP A 173 10.72 -2.41 -23.69
C ASP A 173 9.94 -3.68 -23.32
N ARG A 174 10.48 -4.85 -23.71
CA ARG A 174 9.87 -6.15 -23.42
C ARG A 174 10.50 -6.80 -22.20
N VAL A 175 9.70 -7.00 -21.17
CA VAL A 175 10.09 -7.63 -19.89
C VAL A 175 9.63 -9.08 -19.88
N LEU A 176 10.44 -9.97 -19.30
CA LEU A 176 10.05 -11.35 -19.12
C LEU A 176 8.97 -11.44 -18.05
N THR A 177 7.82 -12.01 -18.40
CA THR A 177 6.75 -12.33 -17.45
C THR A 177 6.69 -13.83 -17.20
N ARG A 178 6.04 -14.21 -16.09
CA ARG A 178 5.85 -15.61 -15.71
C ARG A 178 4.90 -16.35 -16.65
N ASP A 179 3.73 -15.76 -16.92
CA ASP A 179 2.59 -16.49 -17.46
C ASP A 179 2.33 -16.20 -18.95
N ASP A 180 2.61 -14.97 -19.41
CA ASP A 180 2.22 -14.51 -20.75
C ASP A 180 3.41 -14.31 -21.69
N GLY A 181 4.59 -14.86 -21.36
CA GLY A 181 5.82 -14.63 -22.10
C GLY A 181 6.28 -13.16 -22.05
N PRO A 182 7.14 -12.68 -22.97
CA PRO A 182 7.64 -11.32 -22.85
C PRO A 182 6.60 -10.24 -23.22
N GLN A 183 6.33 -9.32 -22.30
CA GLN A 183 5.29 -8.27 -22.43
C GLN A 183 5.90 -6.88 -22.51
N GLU A 184 5.24 -5.98 -23.26
CA GLU A 184 5.69 -4.59 -23.47
C GLU A 184 5.26 -3.67 -22.32
N ILE A 185 6.19 -2.89 -21.79
CA ILE A 185 5.89 -1.84 -20.82
C ILE A 185 5.03 -0.77 -21.50
N ARG A 186 3.86 -0.46 -20.93
CA ARG A 186 2.93 0.57 -21.41
C ARG A 186 3.13 1.91 -20.70
N TRP A 187 3.54 1.87 -19.45
CA TRP A 187 3.82 3.06 -18.67
C TRP A 187 4.80 2.76 -17.54
N ILE A 188 5.61 3.76 -17.22
CA ILE A 188 6.53 3.76 -16.08
C ILE A 188 6.16 4.95 -15.21
N GLY A 189 5.73 4.66 -13.99
CA GLY A 189 5.56 5.67 -12.95
C GLY A 189 6.87 5.85 -12.19
N GLN A 190 7.20 7.09 -11.84
CA GLN A 190 8.33 7.40 -10.99
C GLN A 190 7.93 8.46 -9.97
N ASN A 191 8.07 8.15 -8.68
CA ASN A 191 7.80 9.07 -7.58
C ASN A 191 8.95 9.02 -6.57
N THR A 192 9.51 10.19 -6.23
CA THR A 192 10.46 10.32 -5.13
C THR A 192 9.70 10.66 -3.86
N LEU A 193 9.72 9.76 -2.88
CA LEU A 193 9.00 9.92 -1.61
C LEU A 193 9.98 9.89 -0.44
N ARG A 194 9.60 10.56 0.65
CA ARG A 194 10.34 10.45 1.90
C ARG A 194 10.11 9.04 2.46
N ALA A 195 11.19 8.33 2.76
CA ALA A 195 11.13 6.94 3.20
C ALA A 195 10.76 6.84 4.68
N VAL A 196 9.50 7.10 5.01
CA VAL A 196 9.02 7.09 6.40
C VAL A 196 7.66 6.43 6.46
N GLY A 197 7.42 5.61 7.48
CA GLY A 197 6.09 5.07 7.77
C GLY A 197 5.55 4.22 6.62
N ALA A 198 4.40 4.59 6.05
CA ALA A 198 3.77 3.86 4.95
C ALA A 198 4.62 3.84 3.66
N PHE A 199 5.51 4.83 3.48
CA PHE A 199 6.39 4.94 2.32
C PHE A 199 7.82 4.45 2.57
N ALA A 200 8.15 3.99 3.78
CA ALA A 200 9.47 3.42 4.04
C ALA A 200 9.58 2.04 3.35
N PRO A 201 10.61 1.81 2.52
CA PRO A 201 10.74 0.59 1.76
C PRO A 201 11.04 -0.61 2.67
N VAL A 202 10.64 -1.78 2.20
CA VAL A 202 11.03 -3.06 2.78
C VAL A 202 12.20 -3.61 1.98
N ILE A 203 13.26 -3.99 2.70
CA ILE A 203 14.46 -4.62 2.15
C ILE A 203 14.37 -6.12 2.41
N ILE A 204 14.48 -6.91 1.34
CA ILE A 204 14.68 -8.36 1.39
C ILE A 204 16.14 -8.60 1.04
N LYS A 205 16.96 -8.99 2.02
CA LYS A 205 18.39 -9.27 1.81
C LYS A 205 18.57 -10.35 0.74
N ARG A 206 19.64 -10.25 -0.03
CA ARG A 206 20.08 -11.24 -1.02
C ARG A 206 19.98 -12.66 -0.48
N GLY A 207 19.40 -13.56 -1.28
CA GLY A 207 19.28 -14.98 -0.98
C GLY A 207 18.21 -15.34 0.06
N THR A 208 17.51 -14.37 0.64
CA THR A 208 16.46 -14.63 1.66
C THR A 208 15.30 -15.43 1.07
N LEU A 209 14.85 -15.04 -0.13
CA LEU A 209 13.81 -15.74 -0.88
C LEU A 209 14.34 -16.27 -2.22
N HIS A 210 15.64 -16.58 -2.28
CA HIS A 210 16.38 -16.92 -3.51
C HIS A 210 16.54 -15.78 -4.51
N ASN A 211 16.29 -14.54 -4.09
CA ASN A 211 16.64 -13.34 -4.85
C ASN A 211 18.16 -13.20 -5.02
N GLU A 212 18.61 -12.77 -6.20
CA GLU A 212 20.00 -12.69 -6.60
C GLU A 212 20.77 -11.53 -5.94
N ASN A 213 20.10 -10.40 -5.73
CA ASN A 213 20.59 -9.24 -4.96
C ASN A 213 19.54 -8.80 -3.93
N ASP A 214 19.87 -7.81 -3.10
CA ASP A 214 18.92 -7.19 -2.19
C ASP A 214 17.73 -6.61 -3.00
N LEU A 215 16.52 -7.07 -2.70
CA LEU A 215 15.30 -6.54 -3.32
C LEU A 215 14.70 -5.49 -2.39
N VAL A 216 14.50 -4.27 -2.91
CA VAL A 216 13.94 -3.15 -2.17
C VAL A 216 12.65 -2.70 -2.84
N VAL A 217 11.54 -2.75 -2.09
CA VAL A 217 10.19 -2.56 -2.62
C VAL A 217 9.28 -1.86 -1.62
N SER A 218 8.13 -1.35 -2.08
CA SER A 218 7.10 -0.80 -1.21
C SER A 218 6.50 -1.86 -0.27
N PRO A 219 6.00 -1.50 0.94
CA PRO A 219 5.52 -2.47 1.94
C PRO A 219 4.42 -3.43 1.48
N ASP A 220 3.52 -2.97 0.60
CA ASP A 220 2.39 -3.76 0.10
C ASP A 220 2.70 -4.53 -1.19
N HIS A 221 3.94 -4.47 -1.69
CA HIS A 221 4.36 -5.21 -2.88
C HIS A 221 4.22 -6.72 -2.62
N ARG A 222 3.57 -7.46 -3.53
CA ARG A 222 3.49 -8.92 -3.43
C ARG A 222 4.60 -9.62 -4.20
N ILE A 223 5.19 -10.59 -3.53
CA ILE A 223 6.13 -11.53 -4.12
C ILE A 223 5.41 -12.84 -4.39
N PHE A 224 5.65 -13.41 -5.56
CA PHE A 224 5.14 -14.72 -5.93
C PHE A 224 6.09 -15.80 -5.43
N VAL A 225 5.56 -16.78 -4.70
CA VAL A 225 6.30 -17.95 -4.24
C VAL A 225 5.61 -19.22 -4.70
N TYR A 226 6.38 -20.10 -5.34
CA TYR A 226 5.94 -21.45 -5.64
C TYR A 226 6.34 -22.39 -4.51
N GLN A 227 5.39 -23.15 -3.99
CA GLN A 227 5.54 -24.11 -2.90
C GLN A 227 5.45 -25.53 -3.45
N ARG A 228 6.56 -26.27 -3.41
CA ARG A 228 6.60 -27.69 -3.76
C ARG A 228 5.82 -28.56 -2.76
N ARG A 229 5.73 -28.10 -1.51
CA ARG A 229 4.90 -28.68 -0.45
C ARG A 229 4.14 -27.56 0.22
N ASP A 230 2.86 -27.79 0.51
CA ASP A 230 2.01 -26.84 1.21
C ASP A 230 2.41 -26.69 2.69
N ARG A 231 3.55 -26.03 2.93
CA ARG A 231 4.07 -25.79 4.27
C ARG A 231 3.42 -24.58 4.94
N LEU A 232 2.84 -23.67 4.14
CA LEU A 232 2.05 -22.57 4.67
C LEU A 232 0.64 -22.98 5.07
N GLY A 233 0.12 -24.10 4.55
CA GLY A 233 -1.28 -24.48 4.71
C GLY A 233 -2.22 -23.63 3.86
N ALA A 234 -1.72 -23.11 2.74
CA ALA A 234 -2.49 -22.33 1.78
C ALA A 234 -3.41 -23.20 0.91
N GLY A 235 -3.24 -24.53 0.94
CA GLY A 235 -4.01 -25.49 0.13
C GLY A 235 -3.66 -25.47 -1.35
N ARG A 236 -2.59 -24.78 -1.74
CA ARG A 236 -2.17 -24.57 -3.15
C ARG A 236 -0.67 -24.37 -3.26
N ALA A 237 -0.14 -24.67 -4.45
CA ALA A 237 1.28 -24.52 -4.74
C ALA A 237 1.69 -23.06 -5.03
N GLU A 238 0.78 -22.25 -5.55
CA GLU A 238 1.08 -20.88 -5.95
C GLU A 238 0.56 -19.89 -4.91
N VAL A 239 1.44 -19.02 -4.40
CA VAL A 239 1.06 -18.01 -3.40
C VAL A 239 1.63 -16.64 -3.75
N LEU A 240 0.85 -15.60 -3.49
CA LEU A 240 1.30 -14.22 -3.44
C LEU A 240 1.36 -13.75 -2.00
N VAL A 241 2.46 -13.10 -1.62
CA VAL A 241 2.70 -12.66 -0.25
C VAL A 241 3.16 -11.21 -0.24
N LYS A 242 2.43 -10.34 0.47
CA LYS A 242 2.87 -8.96 0.72
C LYS A 242 4.12 -8.94 1.59
N VAL A 243 5.13 -8.17 1.19
CA VAL A 243 6.43 -8.14 1.88
C VAL A 243 6.35 -7.66 3.33
N ARG A 244 5.42 -6.77 3.69
CA ARG A 244 5.22 -6.34 5.09
C ARG A 244 4.90 -7.48 6.05
N HIS A 245 4.26 -8.55 5.56
CA HIS A 245 3.94 -9.72 6.39
C HIS A 245 5.15 -10.65 6.61
N LEU A 246 6.28 -10.34 5.98
CA LEU A 246 7.53 -11.08 6.09
C LEU A 246 8.56 -10.39 6.99
N LEU A 247 8.23 -9.22 7.56
CA LEU A 247 9.13 -8.45 8.41
C LEU A 247 9.57 -9.30 9.62
N ASN A 248 10.88 -9.52 9.73
CA ASN A 248 11.51 -10.23 10.85
C ASN A 248 12.62 -9.43 11.53
N GLY A 249 12.94 -8.24 11.01
CA GLY A 249 13.94 -7.33 11.59
C GLY A 249 15.39 -7.71 11.28
N ASP A 250 15.64 -8.78 10.52
CA ASP A 250 16.98 -9.20 10.12
C ASP A 250 17.11 -9.37 8.61
N THR A 251 16.53 -10.43 8.04
CA THR A 251 16.65 -10.72 6.60
C THR A 251 15.60 -10.00 5.77
N VAL A 252 14.48 -9.66 6.39
CA VAL A 252 13.43 -8.80 5.83
C VAL A 252 13.09 -7.72 6.84
N TYR A 253 13.38 -6.46 6.50
CA TYR A 253 13.20 -5.34 7.43
C TYR A 253 12.80 -4.06 6.68
N GLN A 254 12.09 -3.19 7.38
CA GLN A 254 11.72 -1.88 6.85
C GLN A 254 12.83 -0.88 7.15
N LYS A 255 13.18 -0.03 6.17
CA LYS A 255 14.24 0.98 6.30
C LYS A 255 13.65 2.39 6.25
N ASP A 256 13.58 3.02 7.41
CA ASP A 256 13.23 4.43 7.52
C ASP A 256 14.44 5.35 7.21
N GLY A 257 14.14 6.54 6.71
CA GLY A 257 15.08 7.66 6.54
C GLY A 257 15.49 7.94 5.09
N GLY A 258 15.70 9.22 4.79
CA GLY A 258 16.07 9.70 3.46
C GLY A 258 14.90 9.78 2.49
N PHE A 259 15.23 9.70 1.20
CA PHE A 259 14.29 9.68 0.09
C PHE A 259 14.49 8.40 -0.71
N VAL A 260 13.40 7.88 -1.28
CA VAL A 260 13.40 6.68 -2.11
C VAL A 260 12.70 7.02 -3.42
N ASP A 261 13.35 6.68 -4.51
CA ASP A 261 12.79 6.73 -5.86
C ASP A 261 12.05 5.42 -6.12
N TYR A 262 10.72 5.51 -6.11
CA TYR A 262 9.83 4.40 -6.44
C TYR A 262 9.48 4.39 -7.92
N PHE A 263 9.46 3.20 -8.49
CA PHE A 263 9.11 2.93 -9.88
C PHE A 263 7.96 1.93 -9.96
N GLN A 264 6.96 2.23 -10.79
CA GLN A 264 5.86 1.32 -11.12
C GLN A 264 5.90 0.95 -12.59
N LEU A 265 5.80 -0.34 -12.90
CA LEU A 265 5.72 -0.83 -14.27
C LEU A 265 4.28 -1.26 -14.57
N LEU A 266 3.70 -0.70 -15.61
CA LEU A 266 2.36 -1.03 -16.08
C LEU A 266 2.43 -1.68 -17.47
N PHE A 267 1.71 -2.77 -17.63
CA PHE A 267 1.55 -3.53 -18.88
C PHE A 267 0.07 -3.49 -19.31
N ASP A 268 -0.25 -4.08 -20.47
CA ASP A 268 -1.64 -4.18 -20.94
C ASP A 268 -2.53 -4.94 -19.94
N ASP A 269 -2.01 -6.05 -19.42
CA ASP A 269 -2.59 -6.85 -18.35
C ASP A 269 -1.72 -6.74 -17.09
N HIS A 270 -2.25 -7.10 -15.92
CA HIS A 270 -1.44 -7.26 -14.72
C HIS A 270 -0.49 -8.47 -14.86
N GLN A 271 0.81 -8.25 -14.64
CA GLN A 271 1.85 -9.25 -14.89
C GLN A 271 2.60 -9.63 -13.62
N ILE A 272 3.13 -10.85 -13.59
CA ILE A 272 4.18 -11.26 -12.66
C ILE A 272 5.49 -11.22 -13.43
N ILE A 273 6.43 -10.36 -13.00
CA ILE A 273 7.74 -10.16 -13.61
C ILE A 273 8.85 -10.67 -12.70
N TYR A 274 10.08 -10.73 -13.20
CA TYR A 274 11.24 -11.11 -12.39
C TYR A 274 12.08 -9.88 -12.06
N ALA A 275 12.18 -9.58 -10.77
CA ALA A 275 12.98 -8.50 -10.20
C ALA A 275 14.02 -9.09 -9.25
N GLU A 276 15.31 -8.79 -9.42
CA GLU A 276 16.40 -9.42 -8.69
C GLU A 276 16.32 -10.96 -8.68
N GLY A 277 15.89 -11.54 -9.81
CA GLY A 277 15.72 -12.98 -10.00
C GLY A 277 14.51 -13.62 -9.30
N ILE A 278 13.71 -12.85 -8.54
CA ILE A 278 12.49 -13.34 -7.89
C ILE A 278 11.23 -12.80 -8.57
N ALA A 279 10.17 -13.62 -8.61
CA ALA A 279 8.89 -13.26 -9.20
C ALA A 279 8.13 -12.27 -8.31
N ALA A 280 7.76 -11.11 -8.85
CA ALA A 280 7.07 -10.02 -8.18
C ALA A 280 5.96 -9.45 -9.08
N GLU A 281 4.92 -8.88 -8.47
CA GLU A 281 3.79 -8.34 -9.21
C GLU A 281 4.12 -6.98 -9.87
N SER A 282 3.55 -6.70 -11.04
CA SER A 282 3.57 -5.38 -11.66
C SER A 282 2.47 -4.49 -11.08
N LEU A 283 2.39 -3.23 -11.51
CA LEU A 283 1.26 -2.39 -11.10
C LEU A 283 -0.07 -2.98 -11.59
N LEU A 284 -0.96 -3.28 -10.66
CA LEU A 284 -2.37 -3.60 -10.91
C LEU A 284 -3.18 -2.30 -10.90
N ILE A 285 -3.96 -2.06 -11.95
CA ILE A 285 -4.90 -0.93 -11.99
C ILE A 285 -6.24 -1.37 -11.41
N ASP A 286 -6.55 -0.86 -10.23
CA ASP A 286 -7.83 -1.06 -9.57
C ASP A 286 -8.38 0.26 -9.00
N GLN A 287 -9.48 0.18 -8.26
CA GLN A 287 -10.11 1.36 -7.65
C GLN A 287 -9.17 2.11 -6.68
N ARG A 288 -8.20 1.43 -6.07
CA ARG A 288 -7.22 2.03 -5.14
C ARG A 288 -6.11 2.76 -5.90
N THR A 289 -5.56 2.14 -6.94
CA THR A 289 -4.34 2.62 -7.61
C THR A 289 -4.59 3.54 -8.81
N ARG A 290 -5.78 3.49 -9.42
CA ARG A 290 -6.09 4.25 -10.66
C ARG A 290 -5.83 5.76 -10.56
N ALA A 291 -5.94 6.34 -9.37
CA ALA A 291 -5.75 7.78 -9.18
C ALA A 291 -4.27 8.21 -9.22
N ALA A 292 -3.33 7.26 -9.07
CA ALA A 292 -1.90 7.53 -9.23
C ALA A 292 -1.49 7.69 -10.70
N LEU A 293 -2.29 7.20 -11.65
CA LEU A 293 -2.00 7.32 -13.07
C LEU A 293 -2.31 8.73 -13.61
N PRO A 294 -1.46 9.29 -14.49
CA PRO A 294 -1.77 10.49 -15.26
C PRO A 294 -3.07 10.35 -16.07
N ALA A 295 -3.80 11.46 -16.24
CA ALA A 295 -5.15 11.44 -16.83
C ALA A 295 -5.19 10.88 -18.26
N ASP A 296 -4.14 11.10 -19.05
CA ASP A 296 -3.98 10.58 -20.40
C ASP A 296 -3.73 9.05 -20.40
N VAL A 297 -2.90 8.55 -19.49
CA VAL A 297 -2.64 7.11 -19.31
C VAL A 297 -3.92 6.40 -18.88
N ARG A 298 -4.65 6.93 -17.90
CA ARG A 298 -5.97 6.40 -17.50
C ARG A 298 -6.96 6.34 -18.65
N SER A 299 -6.95 7.34 -19.53
CA SER A 299 -7.90 7.41 -20.65
C SER A 299 -7.59 6.37 -21.72
N ARG A 300 -6.31 6.03 -21.93
CA ARG A 300 -5.88 4.94 -22.81
C ARG A 300 -6.20 3.56 -22.21
N MET A 301 -6.04 3.43 -20.90
CA MET A 301 -6.32 2.19 -20.16
C MET A 301 -7.83 1.92 -19.96
N ARG A 302 -8.70 2.94 -20.00
CA ARG A 302 -10.17 2.77 -19.93
C ARG A 302 -10.78 1.98 -21.09
N GLN A 303 -10.08 1.83 -22.22
CA GLN A 303 -10.51 0.91 -23.30
C GLN A 303 -10.14 -0.54 -23.02
N VAL A 304 -9.40 -0.78 -21.93
CA VAL A 304 -8.79 -2.05 -21.51
C VAL A 304 -9.37 -2.48 -20.14
N ASP A 305 -10.53 -1.94 -19.74
CA ASP A 305 -11.21 -2.24 -18.45
C ASP A 305 -11.44 -3.76 -18.20
N GLN A 306 -11.32 -4.61 -19.23
CA GLN A 306 -11.37 -6.08 -19.10
C GLN A 306 -10.01 -6.76 -18.83
N ALA A 307 -8.86 -6.12 -19.13
CA ALA A 307 -7.54 -6.75 -19.05
C ALA A 307 -6.88 -6.62 -17.66
N HIS A 308 -7.23 -5.56 -16.91
CA HIS A 308 -6.94 -5.47 -15.45
C HIS A 308 -8.09 -6.01 -14.57
N ALA A 309 -9.05 -6.73 -15.16
CA ALA A 309 -10.07 -7.44 -14.38
C ALA A 309 -9.44 -8.52 -13.48
N HIS A 310 -10.18 -8.95 -12.45
CA HIS A 310 -9.72 -9.96 -11.49
C HIS A 310 -9.19 -11.22 -12.19
N ARG A 311 -7.88 -11.49 -12.02
CA ARG A 311 -7.21 -12.69 -12.57
C ARG A 311 -7.07 -13.78 -11.50
N PRO A 312 -7.02 -15.07 -11.89
CA PRO A 312 -6.90 -16.18 -10.94
C PRO A 312 -5.70 -16.09 -10.02
N HIS A 313 -4.57 -15.50 -10.47
CA HIS A 313 -3.41 -15.36 -9.61
C HIS A 313 -3.59 -14.36 -8.47
N LEU A 314 -4.52 -13.41 -8.58
CA LEU A 314 -4.88 -12.54 -7.46
C LEU A 314 -5.62 -13.32 -6.36
N ASP A 315 -6.23 -14.46 -6.68
CA ASP A 315 -6.75 -15.37 -5.66
C ASP A 315 -5.64 -16.00 -4.82
N TYR A 316 -4.39 -16.00 -5.32
CA TYR A 316 -3.24 -16.59 -4.67
C TYR A 316 -2.70 -15.82 -3.46
N GLU A 317 -3.23 -14.63 -3.17
CA GLU A 317 -2.84 -13.85 -1.99
C GLU A 317 -3.11 -14.63 -0.69
N VAL A 318 -2.07 -14.75 0.14
CA VAL A 318 -2.14 -15.38 1.46
C VAL A 318 -2.49 -14.34 2.52
N ARG A 319 -3.46 -14.66 3.37
CA ARG A 319 -3.87 -13.80 4.49
C ARG A 319 -2.74 -13.69 5.53
N GLU A 320 -2.62 -12.52 6.16
CA GLU A 320 -1.63 -12.25 7.21
C GLU A 320 -1.63 -13.30 8.33
N SER A 321 -2.80 -13.82 8.72
CA SER A 321 -2.93 -14.83 9.78
C SER A 321 -2.19 -16.15 9.49
N LEU A 322 -1.95 -16.48 8.22
CA LEU A 322 -1.17 -17.65 7.83
C LEU A 322 0.35 -17.38 7.90
N LEU A 323 0.75 -16.10 7.92
CA LEU A 323 2.12 -15.62 7.88
C LEU A 323 2.58 -14.99 9.20
N SER A 324 1.71 -14.82 10.18
CA SER A 324 2.03 -14.24 11.50
C SER A 324 2.94 -15.12 12.38
N LYS A 325 3.53 -16.18 11.82
CA LYS A 325 4.49 -17.05 12.50
C LYS A 325 5.90 -16.43 12.39
N PRO A 326 6.74 -16.49 13.44
CA PRO A 326 8.10 -15.94 13.41
C PRO A 326 8.98 -16.48 12.27
N ASP A 327 8.64 -17.65 11.75
CA ASP A 327 9.42 -18.41 10.77
C ASP A 327 8.86 -18.29 9.33
N ALA A 328 7.99 -17.32 9.03
CA ALA A 328 7.28 -17.23 7.74
C ALA A 328 8.23 -17.19 6.53
N VAL A 329 9.32 -16.41 6.62
CA VAL A 329 10.37 -16.32 5.60
C VAL A 329 11.03 -17.68 5.38
N ASP A 330 11.37 -18.36 6.46
CA ASP A 330 12.06 -19.64 6.43
C ASP A 330 11.14 -20.77 5.93
N LEU A 331 9.87 -20.72 6.28
CA LEU A 331 8.81 -21.58 5.74
C LEU A 331 8.68 -21.41 4.24
N LEU A 332 8.60 -20.18 3.73
CA LEU A 332 8.53 -19.88 2.29
C LEU A 332 9.78 -20.36 1.55
N ARG A 333 10.96 -20.10 2.10
CA ARG A 333 12.25 -20.56 1.53
C ARG A 333 12.31 -22.08 1.45
N ARG A 334 11.87 -22.78 2.51
CA ARG A 334 11.83 -24.26 2.54
C ARG A 334 10.69 -24.84 1.70
N ALA A 335 9.59 -24.11 1.52
CA ALA A 335 8.48 -24.52 0.67
C ALA A 335 8.85 -24.48 -0.81
N SER A 336 9.68 -23.52 -1.22
CA SER A 336 10.20 -23.37 -2.58
C SER A 336 11.44 -24.24 -2.88
N SER A 337 12.17 -24.65 -1.84
CA SER A 337 13.28 -25.61 -1.92
C SER A 337 12.81 -27.07 -2.07
N ASN A 338 13.68 -27.94 -2.59
CA ASN A 338 13.38 -29.38 -2.83
C ASN A 338 13.17 -30.16 -1.52
#